data_AF-A0A9D1YUS9-F1
#
_entry.id   AF-A0A9D1YUS9-F1
#
_cell.length_a   1.000
_cell.length_b   1.000
_cell.length_c   1.000
_cell.angle_alpha   90.00
_cell.angle_beta   90.00
_cell.angle_gamma   90.00
#
_symmetry.space_group_name_H-M   'P 1'
#
loop_
_entity.id
_entity.type
_entity.pdbx_description
1 polymer ?
#
loop_
_entity_poly.entity_id
_entity_poly.type
_entity_poly.pdbx_seq_one_letter_code
_entity_poly.pdbx_strand_id
1 'polypeptide(L)'
;YDDGLHVVYVNAEVDDGSETAALMRYFKTSDPEDKSQGALSERVHFLKCEKEGIEFMCEITEEIYEIGKEEGREEGREEGILLGKTETAKKAARNMAERGAAAEVIAEIIEESVETVRQWLETAALPCRSRKDLIQ
;
A
#
# COMPACT_ATOMS: atom_id res chain seq x y z
N TYR A 1 -10.01 30.36 19.76
CA TYR A 1 -9.86 28.90 19.78
C TYR A 1 -11.08 28.36 20.50
N ASP A 2 -12.14 28.07 19.74
CA ASP A 2 -13.42 27.53 20.22
C ASP A 2 -14.14 26.88 19.03
N ASP A 3 -13.49 25.89 18.41
CA ASP A 3 -14.07 25.05 17.36
C ASP A 3 -14.75 23.79 17.95
N GLY A 4 -14.86 23.71 19.28
CA GLY A 4 -15.39 22.56 20.01
C GLY A 4 -14.49 21.32 19.98
N LEU A 5 -13.30 21.41 19.38
CA LEU A 5 -12.37 20.28 19.32
C LEU A 5 -11.42 20.31 20.51
N HIS A 6 -11.61 19.35 21.41
CA HIS A 6 -10.69 19.12 22.53
C HIS A 6 -9.82 17.90 22.24
N VAL A 7 -8.51 18.12 22.08
CA VAL A 7 -7.53 17.05 21.90
C VAL A 7 -6.82 16.81 23.23
N VAL A 8 -6.96 15.60 23.77
CA VAL A 8 -6.30 15.17 24.99
C VAL A 8 -5.20 14.18 24.63
N TYR A 9 -3.97 14.47 25.04
CA TYR A 9 -2.84 13.57 24.88
C TYR A 9 -2.64 12.78 26.16
N VAL A 10 -2.69 11.46 26.05
CA VAL A 10 -2.52 10.53 27.17
C VAL A 10 -1.36 9.60 26.84
N ASN A 11 -0.46 9.38 27.80
CA ASN A 11 0.55 8.34 27.68
C ASN A 11 -0.07 6.98 28.04
N ALA A 12 -0.31 6.13 27.03
CA ALA A 12 -0.92 4.82 27.22
C ALA A 12 0.04 3.74 27.76
N GLU A 13 1.34 4.04 27.89
CA GLU A 13 2.32 3.12 28.48
C GLU A 13 2.34 3.20 30.01
N VAL A 14 2.00 4.37 30.57
CA VAL A 14 2.00 4.58 32.02
C VAL A 14 0.71 4.05 32.61
N ASP A 15 0.85 3.09 33.53
CA ASP A 15 -0.25 2.65 34.38
C ASP A 15 -0.07 3.24 35.78
N ASP A 16 -0.73 4.37 36.03
CA ASP A 16 -0.74 5.04 37.33
C ASP A 16 -1.95 4.65 38.19
N GLY A 17 -2.74 3.65 37.77
CA GLY A 17 -3.98 3.25 38.45
C GLY A 17 -5.13 4.24 38.33
N SER A 18 -5.00 5.31 37.55
CA SER A 18 -6.09 6.27 37.31
C SER A 18 -7.20 5.66 36.44
N GLU A 19 -8.37 6.30 36.46
CA GLU A 19 -9.47 5.98 35.54
C GLU A 19 -9.04 6.12 34.07
N THR A 20 -8.19 7.11 33.78
CA THR A 20 -7.63 7.30 32.44
C THR A 20 -6.73 6.14 32.04
N ALA A 21 -5.83 5.69 32.92
CA ALA A 21 -5.00 4.51 32.67
C ALA A 21 -5.86 3.24 32.49
N ALA A 22 -6.93 3.09 33.29
CA ALA A 22 -7.89 2.00 33.13
C ALA A 22 -8.59 2.02 31.76
N LEU A 23 -9.03 3.19 31.30
CA LEU A 23 -9.63 3.35 29.98
C LEU A 23 -8.62 3.06 28.86
N MET A 24 -7.36 3.50 28.98
CA MET A 24 -6.33 3.20 27.99
C MET A 24 -6.04 1.69 27.91
N ARG A 25 -5.98 1.00 29.06
CA ARG A 25 -5.89 -0.47 29.10
C ARG A 25 -7.08 -1.11 28.40
N TYR A 26 -8.28 -0.62 28.68
CA TYR A 26 -9.50 -1.11 28.05
C TYR A 26 -9.45 -0.96 26.53
N PHE A 27 -9.03 0.18 25.98
CA PHE A 27 -8.90 0.32 24.53
C PHE A 27 -7.89 -0.65 23.92
N LYS A 28 -6.80 -0.95 24.63
CA LYS A 28 -5.77 -1.88 24.17
C LYS A 28 -6.26 -3.32 24.09
N THR A 29 -7.02 -3.79 25.08
CA THR A 29 -7.53 -5.17 25.10
C THR A 29 -8.86 -5.28 24.36
N SER A 30 -9.72 -4.28 24.52
CA SER A 30 -11.10 -4.23 24.06
C SER A 30 -11.83 -5.55 24.37
N ASP A 31 -11.60 -6.09 25.57
CA ASP A 31 -12.15 -7.37 25.99
C ASP A 31 -13.68 -7.27 26.06
N PRO A 32 -14.44 -8.08 25.28
CA PRO A 32 -15.89 -8.02 25.28
C PRO A 32 -16.53 -8.50 26.59
N GLU A 33 -15.79 -9.20 27.46
CA GLU A 33 -16.29 -9.61 28.77
C GLU A 33 -15.95 -8.61 29.88
N ASP A 34 -15.09 -7.63 29.61
CA ASP A 34 -14.76 -6.57 30.56
C ASP A 34 -15.88 -5.51 30.60
N LYS A 35 -16.56 -5.45 31.75
CA LYS A 35 -17.71 -4.56 32.04
C LYS A 35 -17.31 -3.29 32.80
N SER A 36 -16.01 -2.99 32.93
CA SER A 36 -15.50 -1.90 33.77
C SER A 36 -15.78 -0.49 33.21
N GLN A 37 -16.06 -0.35 31.91
CA GLN A 37 -16.22 0.95 31.23
C GLN A 37 -17.68 1.29 30.89
N GLY A 38 -18.65 0.66 31.55
CA GLY A 38 -20.08 0.99 31.41
C GLY A 38 -20.59 0.87 29.98
N ALA A 39 -21.17 1.96 29.45
CA ALA A 39 -21.77 1.98 28.11
C ALA A 39 -20.77 1.62 26.98
N LEU A 40 -19.48 1.94 27.16
CA LEU A 40 -18.44 1.53 26.22
C LEU A 40 -18.29 0.01 26.19
N SER A 41 -18.21 -0.61 27.38
CA SER A 41 -18.13 -2.06 27.53
C SER A 41 -19.33 -2.78 26.93
N GLU A 42 -20.53 -2.28 27.20
CA GLU A 42 -21.77 -2.82 26.62
C GLU A 42 -21.74 -2.77 25.09
N ARG A 43 -21.27 -1.67 24.51
CA ARG A 43 -21.18 -1.53 23.06
C ARG A 43 -20.14 -2.47 22.43
N VAL A 44 -18.98 -2.66 23.08
CA VAL A 44 -17.96 -3.62 22.62
C VAL A 44 -18.48 -5.05 22.69
N HIS A 45 -19.17 -5.41 23.77
CA HIS A 45 -19.80 -6.73 23.90
C HIS A 45 -20.83 -6.96 22.78
N PHE A 46 -21.74 -6.01 22.57
CA PHE A 46 -22.73 -6.08 21.49
C PHE A 46 -22.07 -6.34 20.13
N LEU A 47 -21.07 -5.53 19.76
CA LEU A 47 -20.42 -5.63 18.45
C LEU A 47 -19.62 -6.92 18.25
N LYS A 48 -19.13 -7.55 19.33
CA LYS A 48 -18.25 -8.73 19.26
C LYS A 48 -18.94 -10.06 19.55
N CYS A 49 -20.02 -10.05 20.31
CA CYS A 49 -20.63 -11.25 20.87
C CYS A 49 -22.10 -11.42 20.50
N GLU A 50 -22.83 -10.33 20.30
CA GLU A 50 -24.25 -10.39 19.92
C GLU A 50 -24.41 -10.57 18.42
N LYS A 51 -25.43 -11.36 18.03
CA LYS A 51 -25.63 -11.75 16.63
C LYS A 51 -25.81 -10.52 15.73
N GLU A 52 -26.65 -9.58 16.15
CA GLU A 52 -26.96 -8.35 15.42
C GLU A 52 -25.71 -7.46 15.28
N GLY A 53 -24.86 -7.41 16.30
CA GLY A 53 -23.60 -6.67 16.25
C GLY A 53 -22.58 -7.31 15.32
N ILE A 54 -22.50 -8.64 15.33
CA ILE A 54 -21.63 -9.40 14.41
C ILE A 54 -22.10 -9.22 12.96
N GLU A 55 -23.42 -9.33 12.69
CA GLU A 55 -23.99 -9.13 11.36
C GLU A 55 -23.66 -7.72 10.83
N PHE A 56 -23.84 -6.69 11.66
CA PHE A 56 -23.46 -5.32 11.30
C PHE A 56 -21.97 -5.16 10.97
N MET A 57 -21.08 -5.77 11.77
CA MET A 57 -19.63 -5.72 11.51
C MET A 57 -19.22 -6.50 10.26
N CYS A 58 -19.91 -7.61 9.95
CA CYS A 58 -19.71 -8.38 8.73
C CYS A 58 -20.05 -7.54 7.49
N GLU A 59 -21.20 -6.85 7.50
CA GLU A 59 -21.61 -5.96 6.39
C GLU A 59 -20.56 -4.89 6.12
N ILE A 60 -20.06 -4.21 7.17
CA ILE A 60 -19.01 -3.20 7.03
C ILE A 60 -17.72 -3.81 6.46
N THR A 61 -17.34 -5.00 6.94
CA THR A 61 -16.11 -5.66 6.47
C THR A 61 -16.21 -6.06 5.01
N GLU A 62 -17.38 -6.54 4.57
CA GLU A 62 -17.63 -6.89 3.17
C GLU A 62 -17.60 -5.66 2.26
N GLU A 63 -18.16 -4.53 2.71
CA GLU A 63 -18.08 -3.26 1.99
C GLU A 63 -16.63 -2.80 1.82
N ILE A 64 -15.83 -2.79 2.90
CA ILE A 64 -14.41 -2.43 2.83
C ILE A 64 -13.64 -3.36 1.89
N TYR A 65 -13.95 -4.66 1.94
CA TYR A 65 -13.31 -5.65 1.07
C TYR A 65 -13.62 -5.41 -0.41
N GLU A 66 -14.88 -5.16 -0.77
CA GLU A 66 -15.25 -4.89 -2.16
C GLU A 66 -14.69 -3.56 -2.66
N ILE A 67 -14.61 -2.52 -1.82
CA ILE A 67 -13.92 -1.26 -2.15
C ILE A 67 -12.45 -1.54 -2.48
N GLY A 68 -11.71 -2.16 -1.56
CA GLY A 68 -10.28 -2.41 -1.75
C GLY A 68 -9.98 -3.32 -2.95
N LYS A 69 -10.89 -4.25 -3.26
CA LYS A 69 -10.80 -5.12 -4.44
C LYS A 69 -11.03 -4.35 -5.74
N GLU A 70 -11.94 -3.38 -5.76
CA GLU A 70 -12.16 -2.54 -6.94
C GLU A 70 -11.00 -1.58 -7.15
N GLU A 71 -10.54 -0.90 -6.10
CA GLU A 71 -9.35 -0.04 -6.13
C GLU A 71 -8.13 -0.82 -6.64
N GLY A 72 -7.88 -2.01 -6.09
CA GLY A 72 -6.76 -2.85 -6.52
C GLY A 72 -6.85 -3.33 -7.98
N ARG A 73 -8.06 -3.50 -8.53
CA ARG A 73 -8.24 -3.80 -9.97
C ARG A 73 -7.97 -2.60 -10.84
N GLU A 74 -8.43 -1.42 -10.42
CA GLU A 74 -8.20 -0.17 -11.15
C GLU A 74 -6.71 0.16 -11.19
N GLU A 75 -6.05 0.19 -10.03
CA GLU A 75 -4.60 0.39 -9.91
C GLU A 75 -3.82 -0.64 -10.74
N GLY A 76 -4.16 -1.93 -10.60
CA GLY A 76 -3.50 -2.99 -11.35
C GLY A 76 -3.68 -2.88 -12.87
N ARG A 77 -4.84 -2.36 -13.32
CA ARG A 77 -5.08 -2.10 -14.74
C ARG A 77 -4.26 -0.92 -15.24
N GLU A 78 -4.21 0.17 -14.49
CA GLU A 78 -3.41 1.36 -14.84
C GLU A 78 -1.91 1.03 -14.89
N GLU A 79 -1.39 0.37 -13.86
CA GLU A 79 -0.01 -0.11 -13.82
C GLU A 79 0.28 -1.07 -14.97
N GLY A 80 -0.63 -2.01 -15.25
CA GLY A 80 -0.48 -2.96 -16.35
C GLY A 80 -0.44 -2.29 -17.72
N ILE A 81 -1.25 -1.25 -17.94
CA ILE A 81 -1.23 -0.44 -19.17
C ILE A 81 0.09 0.32 -19.29
N LEU A 82 0.55 0.97 -18.22
CA LEU A 82 1.79 1.72 -18.21
C LEU A 82 2.99 0.80 -18.46
N LEU A 83 3.07 -0.31 -17.73
CA LEU A 83 4.12 -1.31 -17.90
C LEU A 83 4.11 -1.86 -19.34
N GLY A 84 2.93 -2.21 -19.86
CA GLY A 84 2.76 -2.66 -21.24
C GLY A 84 3.29 -1.65 -22.27
N LYS A 85 2.98 -0.36 -22.12
CA LYS A 85 3.50 0.72 -22.99
C LYS A 85 5.02 0.87 -22.87
N THR A 86 5.57 0.83 -21.66
CA THR A 86 7.02 0.96 -21.47
C THR A 86 7.79 -0.25 -22.04
N GLU A 87 7.28 -1.47 -21.88
CA GLU A 87 7.92 -2.67 -22.42
C GLU A 87 7.86 -2.72 -23.95
N THR A 88 6.75 -2.28 -24.56
CA THR A 88 6.69 -2.16 -26.03
C THR A 88 7.64 -1.08 -26.55
N ALA A 89 7.72 0.08 -25.88
CA ALA A 89 8.66 1.14 -26.22
C ALA A 89 10.13 0.68 -26.09
N LYS A 90 10.49 -0.01 -24.99
CA LYS A 90 11.82 -0.62 -24.81
C LYS A 90 12.17 -1.60 -25.92
N LYS A 91 11.23 -2.48 -26.30
CA LYS A 91 11.44 -3.44 -27.37
C LYS A 91 11.64 -2.74 -28.72
N ALA A 92 10.86 -1.70 -29.01
CA ALA A 92 11.02 -0.89 -30.21
C ALA A 92 12.39 -0.18 -30.24
N ALA A 93 12.79 0.44 -29.13
CA ALA A 93 14.09 1.10 -28.98
C ALA A 93 15.25 0.13 -29.27
N ARG A 94 15.21 -1.07 -28.69
CA ARG A 94 16.21 -2.12 -28.95
C ARG A 94 16.28 -2.51 -30.43
N ASN A 95 15.14 -2.79 -31.05
CA ASN A 95 15.09 -3.16 -32.47
C ASN A 95 15.66 -2.07 -33.38
N MET A 96 15.48 -0.79 -33.03
CA MET A 96 16.04 0.34 -33.78
C MET A 96 17.55 0.49 -33.55
N ALA A 97 18.01 0.32 -32.31
CA ALA A 97 19.43 0.33 -31.98
C ALA A 97 20.19 -0.81 -32.68
N GLU A 98 19.62 -2.02 -32.73
CA GLU A 98 20.17 -3.16 -33.49
C GLU A 98 20.30 -2.88 -34.99
N ARG A 99 19.46 -1.98 -35.53
CA ARG A 99 19.53 -1.51 -36.93
C ARG A 99 20.47 -0.32 -37.12
N GLY A 100 21.19 0.09 -36.08
CA GLY A 100 22.19 1.16 -36.13
C GLY A 100 21.64 2.57 -35.90
N ALA A 101 20.40 2.72 -35.42
CA ALA A 101 19.89 4.04 -35.04
C ALA A 101 20.58 4.56 -33.76
N ALA A 102 20.95 5.83 -33.75
CA ALA A 102 21.52 6.50 -32.58
C ALA A 102 20.45 6.72 -31.49
N ALA A 103 20.87 6.75 -30.22
CA ALA A 103 19.96 6.90 -29.08
C ALA A 103 19.13 8.20 -29.15
N GLU A 104 19.71 9.27 -29.70
CA GLU A 104 19.05 10.58 -29.87
C GLU A 104 17.88 10.48 -30.87
N VAL A 105 18.08 9.76 -31.97
CA VAL A 105 17.05 9.54 -32.99
C VAL A 105 15.95 8.62 -32.47
N ILE A 106 16.32 7.58 -31.70
CA ILE A 106 15.35 6.67 -31.09
C ILE A 106 14.47 7.42 -30.09
N ALA A 107 15.08 8.24 -29.23
CA ALA A 107 14.39 9.07 -28.24
C ALA A 107 13.37 10.00 -28.89
N GLU A 108 13.73 10.65 -30.01
CA GLU A 108 12.80 11.46 -30.78
C GLU A 108 11.62 10.64 -31.34
N ILE A 109 11.89 9.47 -31.95
CA ILE A 109 10.86 8.63 -32.59
C ILE A 109 9.85 8.07 -31.58
N ILE A 110 10.29 7.70 -30.38
CA ILE A 110 9.42 7.11 -29.35
C ILE A 110 8.94 8.13 -28.31
N GLU A 111 9.24 9.42 -28.52
CA GLU A 111 8.86 10.54 -27.66
C GLU A 111 9.29 10.35 -26.19
N GLU A 112 10.51 9.85 -25.99
CA GLU A 112 11.05 9.53 -24.66
C GLU A 112 12.39 10.25 -24.44
N SER A 113 12.82 10.43 -23.18
CA SER A 113 14.09 11.11 -22.92
C SER A 113 15.29 10.30 -23.41
N VAL A 114 16.34 10.99 -23.89
CA VAL A 114 17.57 10.34 -24.35
C VAL A 114 18.21 9.56 -23.19
N GLU A 115 18.13 10.08 -21.97
CA GLU A 115 18.59 9.43 -20.74
C GLU A 115 17.85 8.11 -20.49
N THR A 116 16.51 8.11 -20.57
CA THR A 116 15.67 6.90 -20.42
C THR A 116 16.04 5.86 -21.49
N VAL A 117 16.18 6.28 -22.75
CA VAL A 117 16.53 5.38 -23.86
C VAL A 117 17.93 4.78 -23.66
N ARG A 118 18.92 5.60 -23.29
CA ARG A 118 20.27 5.11 -22.96
C ARG A 118 20.21 4.09 -21.82
N GLN A 119 19.47 4.38 -20.75
CA GLN A 119 19.29 3.43 -19.64
C GLN A 119 18.67 2.11 -20.10
N TRP A 120 17.64 2.14 -20.96
CA TRP A 120 17.01 0.92 -21.50
C TRP A 120 17.97 0.08 -22.35
N LEU A 121 18.85 0.73 -23.12
CA LEU A 121 19.85 0.08 -23.96
C LEU A 121 21.05 -0.44 -23.13
N GLU A 122 21.48 0.31 -22.11
CA GLU A 122 22.55 -0.10 -21.17
C GLU A 122 22.14 -1.30 -20.32
N THR A 123 20.89 -1.32 -19.83
CA THR A 123 20.36 -2.43 -19.04
C THR A 123 20.28 -3.73 -19.87
N ALA A 124 20.14 -3.63 -21.19
CA ALA A 124 20.20 -4.76 -22.12
C ALA A 124 21.64 -5.23 -22.42
N ALA A 125 22.64 -4.38 -22.16
CA ALA A 125 24.05 -4.65 -22.42
C ALA A 125 24.79 -5.28 -21.22
N LEU A 126 24.16 -5.41 -20.04
CA LEU A 126 24.74 -6.18 -18.93
C LEU A 126 24.73 -7.67 -19.30
N PRO A 127 25.92 -8.29 -19.53
CA PRO A 127 25.97 -9.73 -19.69
C PRO A 127 25.55 -10.36 -18.37
N CYS A 128 24.75 -11.43 -18.45
CA CYS A 128 24.60 -12.37 -17.35
C CYS A 128 26.02 -12.83 -16.97
N ARG A 129 26.62 -12.29 -15.89
CA ARG A 129 27.93 -12.73 -15.41
C ARG A 129 27.79 -14.20 -15.04
N SER A 130 28.28 -15.08 -15.91
CA SER A 130 28.38 -16.48 -15.56
C SER A 130 29.29 -16.60 -14.33
N ARG A 131 28.95 -17.49 -13.39
CA ARG A 131 29.70 -17.75 -12.14
C ARG A 131 31.18 -18.15 -12.36
N LYS A 132 31.66 -18.24 -13.61
CA LYS A 132 33.04 -18.64 -13.95
C LYS A 132 34.06 -17.50 -13.88
N ASP A 133 33.62 -16.24 -13.81
CA ASP A 133 34.55 -15.09 -13.82
C ASP A 133 34.97 -14.61 -12.41
N LEU A 134 34.63 -15.36 -11.35
CA LEU A 134 34.93 -15.01 -9.96
C LEU A 134 36.07 -15.84 -9.33
N ILE A 135 36.75 -16.67 -10.11
CA ILE A 135 37.92 -17.43 -9.63
C ILE A 135 39.03 -17.30 -10.68
N GLN A 136 39.80 -16.21 -10.59
CA GLN A 136 41.19 -16.14 -11.01
C GLN A 136 41.99 -15.49 -9.88
#